data_AF-A0A6B2DH30-F1
#
_entry.id   AF-A0A6B2DH30-F1
#
_cell.length_a   1.000
_cell.length_b   1.000
_cell.length_c   1.000
_cell.angle_alpha   90.00
_cell.angle_beta   90.00
_cell.angle_gamma   90.00
#
_symmetry.space_group_name_H-M   'P 1'
#
loop_
_entity.id
_entity.type
_entity.pdbx_description
1 polymer ?
#
loop_
_entity_poly.entity_id
_entity_poly.type
_entity_poly.pdbx_seq_one_letter_code
_entity_poly.pdbx_strand_id
1 'polypeptide(L)' 'PPCPAVWLEAGVPHGWQALARPGDDVLGLRRFGASAPGATVYAELGFSVTGVVRAALALVGSEQACPTN' A
#
# COMPACT_ATOMS: atom_id res chain seq x y z
N PRO A 1 -10.22 -12.83 0.11
CA PRO A 1 -9.47 -13.68 1.07
C PRO A 1 -9.78 -13.23 2.51
N PRO A 2 -9.67 -14.10 3.53
CA PRO A 2 -9.94 -13.74 4.93
C PRO A 2 -8.91 -12.77 5.51
N CYS A 3 -7.71 -12.68 4.91
CA CYS A 3 -6.68 -11.74 5.34
C CYS A 3 -6.82 -10.36 4.65
N PRO A 4 -6.30 -9.27 5.27
CA PRO A 4 -6.25 -7.96 4.65
C PRO A 4 -5.34 -7.99 3.42
N ALA A 5 -5.59 -7.04 2.54
CA ALA A 5 -4.77 -6.79 1.36
C ALA A 5 -4.15 -5.40 1.41
N VAL A 6 -2.97 -5.27 0.81
CA VAL A 6 -2.40 -3.97 0.43
C VAL A 6 -2.63 -3.79 -1.06
N TRP A 7 -3.39 -2.76 -1.43
CA TRP A 7 -3.57 -2.33 -2.81
C TRP A 7 -2.43 -1.36 -3.17
N LEU A 8 -1.72 -1.59 -4.27
CA LEU A 8 -0.53 -0.81 -4.64
C LEU A 8 -0.62 -0.34 -6.09
N GLU A 9 -0.62 0.97 -6.29
CA GLU A 9 -0.49 1.59 -7.62
C GLU A 9 0.31 2.88 -7.52
N ALA A 10 1.22 3.11 -8.47
CA ALA A 10 1.89 4.39 -8.64
C ALA A 10 0.99 5.46 -9.28
N GLY A 11 -0.21 5.65 -8.71
CA GLY A 11 -1.28 6.48 -9.21
C GLY A 11 -2.16 7.00 -8.07
N VAL A 12 -3.19 7.75 -8.41
CA VAL A 12 -4.08 8.33 -7.40
C VAL A 12 -4.90 7.20 -6.72
N PRO A 13 -4.91 7.10 -5.39
CA PRO A 13 -5.49 5.95 -4.71
C PRO A 13 -7.02 5.94 -4.65
N HIS A 14 -7.70 7.02 -5.06
CA HIS A 14 -9.15 7.17 -4.92
C HIS A 14 -9.95 5.99 -5.50
N GLY A 15 -9.57 5.46 -6.66
CA GLY A 15 -10.24 4.32 -7.27
C GLY A 15 -10.13 3.05 -6.41
N TRP A 16 -8.93 2.75 -5.94
CA TRP A 16 -8.69 1.59 -5.08
C TRP A 16 -9.32 1.73 -3.70
N GLN A 17 -9.37 2.94 -3.13
CA GLN A 17 -10.06 3.20 -1.86
C GLN A 17 -11.55 2.90 -1.94
N ALA A 18 -12.18 3.06 -3.10
CA ALA A 18 -13.59 2.70 -3.30
C ALA A 18 -13.83 1.18 -3.38
N LEU A 19 -12.79 0.39 -3.66
CA LEU A 19 -12.86 -1.07 -3.80
C LEU A 19 -12.27 -1.82 -2.59
N ALA A 20 -11.40 -1.16 -1.82
CA ALA A 20 -10.75 -1.70 -0.65
C ALA A 20 -11.79 -2.03 0.43
N ARG A 21 -11.59 -3.17 1.10
CA ARG A 21 -12.47 -3.63 2.18
C ARG A 21 -12.03 -3.02 3.50
N PRO A 22 -12.91 -2.98 4.53
CA PRO A 22 -12.47 -2.68 5.89
C PRO A 22 -11.28 -3.57 6.29
N GLY A 23 -10.20 -2.95 6.76
CA GLY A 23 -8.97 -3.64 7.13
C GLY A 23 -7.94 -3.79 6.00
N ASP A 24 -8.29 -3.50 4.75
CA ASP A 24 -7.30 -3.35 3.68
C ASP A 24 -6.60 -1.98 3.75
N ASP A 25 -5.39 -1.86 3.20
CA ASP A 25 -4.67 -0.59 3.02
C ASP A 25 -4.45 -0.28 1.53
N VAL A 26 -4.32 1.01 1.20
CA VAL A 26 -4.12 1.49 -0.17
C VAL A 26 -2.90 2.40 -0.24
N LEU A 27 -1.84 1.88 -0.86
CA LEU A 27 -0.62 2.62 -1.16
C LEU A 27 -0.69 3.22 -2.57
N GLY A 28 -0.66 4.56 -2.64
CA GLY A 28 -0.67 5.28 -3.90
C GLY A 28 -0.06 6.67 -3.81
N LEU A 29 0.04 7.35 -4.96
CA LEU A 29 0.59 8.70 -5.06
C LEU A 29 -0.37 9.74 -4.48
N ARG A 30 0.11 10.50 -3.50
CA ARG A 30 -0.62 11.60 -2.85
C ARG A 30 -0.11 12.99 -3.25
N ARG A 31 0.92 13.05 -4.09
CA ARG A 31 1.58 14.28 -4.54
C ARG A 31 2.13 14.09 -5.95
N PHE A 32 2.44 15.20 -6.61
CA PHE A 32 3.12 15.18 -7.91
C PHE A 32 4.50 14.52 -7.82
N GLY A 33 4.99 14.06 -8.98
CA GLY A 33 6.28 13.40 -9.11
C GLY A 33 7.48 14.35 -9.01
N ALA A 34 8.63 13.84 -9.44
CA ALA A 34 9.89 14.57 -9.49
C ALA A 34 10.67 14.20 -10.76
N SER A 35 11.59 15.06 -11.18
CA SER A 35 12.50 14.78 -12.30
C SER A 35 13.79 14.14 -11.78
N ALA A 36 13.90 12.82 -11.93
CA ALA A 36 15.06 12.01 -11.55
C ALA A 36 14.94 10.62 -12.20
N PRO A 37 15.97 9.75 -12.12
CA PRO A 37 15.84 8.35 -12.54
C PRO A 37 14.67 7.66 -11.83
N GLY A 38 13.91 6.82 -12.55
CA GLY A 38 12.66 6.25 -12.04
C GLY A 38 12.80 5.51 -10.71
N ALA A 39 13.89 4.75 -10.52
CA ALA A 39 14.16 4.06 -9.25
C ALA A 39 14.32 5.03 -8.06
N THR A 40 15.00 6.16 -8.27
CA THR A 40 15.13 7.23 -7.27
C THR A 40 13.78 7.84 -6.96
N VAL A 41 13.00 8.17 -8.00
CA VAL A 41 11.64 8.74 -7.85
C VAL A 41 10.75 7.81 -7.04
N TYR A 42 10.72 6.51 -7.34
CA TYR A 42 9.91 5.54 -6.62
C TYR A 42 10.34 5.39 -5.15
N ALA A 43 11.63 5.32 -4.88
CA ALA A 43 12.14 5.23 -3.51
C ALA A 43 11.71 6.43 -2.65
N GLU A 44 11.89 7.65 -3.17
CA GLU A 44 11.52 8.90 -2.49
C GLU A 44 10.00 9.07 -2.35
N LEU A 45 9.22 8.49 -3.27
CA LEU A 45 7.76 8.47 -3.19
C LEU A 45 7.22 7.32 -2.32
N GLY A 46 8.09 6.53 -1.70
CA GLY A 46 7.72 5.45 -0.77
C GLY A 46 7.39 4.11 -1.45
N PHE A 47 7.52 4.01 -2.77
CA PHE A 47 7.37 2.78 -3.55
C PHE A 47 8.66 1.97 -3.52
N SER A 48 9.00 1.51 -2.32
CA SER A 48 10.12 0.60 -2.09
C SER A 48 9.62 -0.74 -1.55
N VAL A 49 10.40 -1.80 -1.76
CA VAL A 49 10.11 -3.13 -1.19
C VAL A 49 9.92 -3.03 0.33
N THR A 50 10.82 -2.33 1.02
CA THR A 50 10.73 -2.10 2.47
C THR A 50 9.45 -1.37 2.86
N GLY A 51 9.04 -0.35 2.09
CA GLY A 51 7.80 0.38 2.32
C GLY A 51 6.56 -0.50 2.22
N VAL A 52 6.47 -1.31 1.16
CA VAL A 52 5.36 -2.24 0.92
C VAL A 52 5.32 -3.35 1.98
N VAL A 53 6.46 -3.97 2.29
CA VAL A 53 6.55 -5.01 3.32
C VAL A 53 6.13 -4.47 4.69
N ARG A 54 6.57 -3.27 5.04
CA ARG A 54 6.17 -2.62 6.30
C ARG A 54 4.66 -2.39 6.37
N ALA A 55 4.03 -1.93 5.28
CA ALA A 55 2.58 -1.74 5.23
C ALA A 55 1.84 -3.09 5.38
N ALA A 56 2.28 -4.12 4.67
CA ALA A 56 1.68 -5.46 4.78
C ALA A 56 1.80 -6.04 6.20
N LEU A 57 2.97 -5.94 6.83
CA LEU A 57 3.18 -6.41 8.20
C LEU A 57 2.34 -5.64 9.22
N ALA A 58 2.16 -4.32 9.03
CA ALA A 58 1.32 -3.51 9.89
C ALA A 58 -0.15 -3.96 9.86
N LEU A 59 -0.64 -4.46 8.72
CA LEU A 59 -1.98 -5.02 8.61
C LEU A 59 -2.07 -6.39 9.26
N VAL A 60 -1.15 -7.30 8.94
CA VAL A 60 -1.20 -8.70 9.42
C VAL A 60 -0.98 -8.80 10.94
N GLY A 61 -0.23 -7.88 11.55
CA GLY A 61 0.00 -7.84 13.00
C GLY A 61 -1.18 -7.34 13.82
N SER A 62 -2.31 -6.97 13.20
CA SER A 62 -3.52 -6.52 13.89
C SER A 62 -4.46 -7.70 14.21
N GLU A 63 -5.07 -7.70 15.40
CA GLU A 63 -5.91 -8.80 15.95
C GLU A 63 -7.16 -9.12 15.10
N GLN A 64 -7.46 -8.26 14.11
CA GLN A 64 -8.61 -8.35 13.21
C GLN A 64 -8.22 -8.84 11.80
N ALA A 65 -6.93 -9.03 11.52
CA ALA A 65 -6.42 -9.15 10.17
C ALA A 65 -6.83 -10.45 9.48
N CYS A 66 -6.60 -11.59 10.11
CA CYS A 66 -6.98 -12.84 9.47
C CYS A 66 -7.55 -13.76 10.54
N PRO A 67 -8.82 -14.15 10.47
CA PRO A 67 -9.33 -15.19 11.36
C PRO A 67 -8.56 -16.47 11.07
N THR A 68 -7.61 -16.79 11.95
CA THR A 68 -7.00 -18.13 12.05
C THR A 68 -8.08 -19.07 12.53
N ASN A 69 -8.54 -19.96 11.65
CA ASN A 69 -9.22 -21.18 12.06
C ASN A 69 -8.20 -22.16 12.62
#